data_AF-M5BWT2-F1
#
_entry.id   AF-M5BWT2-F1
#
_cell.length_a   1.000
_cell.length_b   1.000
_cell.length_c   1.000
_cell.angle_alpha   90.00
_cell.angle_beta   90.00
_cell.angle_gamma   90.00
#
_symmetry.space_group_name_H-M   'P 1'
#
loop_
_entity.id
_entity.type
_entity.pdbx_description
1 polymer ?
#
loop_
_entity_poly.entity_id
_entity_poly.type
_entity_poly.pdbx_seq_one_letter_code
_entity_poly.pdbx_strand_id
1 'polypeptide(L)'
;MLEVWFAGAHCDVGGGSVLNETKNDLARIPLRWMIRECFVNNTGILFHSSELAEIGLSPCSLWPVVKIPIPPTPPPAVQVKHELEPTDGTLVDSPPATPLPGNPLLPLTPLTLASLEDANDAVMPIYDQLTIAKWWWILEAMPLRQRYQRHDKTWRTWFEMNMGRSRKIHGQKRFPTYVHRSVLYRMQELGYVPRAELLANPSPIWVD
;
A
#
# COMPACT_ATOMS: atom_id res chain seq x y z
N MET A 1 -19.90 -0.17 -2.11
CA MET A 1 -18.80 -0.68 -1.27
C MET A 1 -17.53 -0.48 -2.05
N LEU A 2 -16.53 0.19 -1.46
CA LEU A 2 -15.20 0.35 -2.02
C LEU A 2 -14.27 -0.65 -1.33
N GLU A 3 -13.52 -1.43 -2.09
CA GLU A 3 -12.50 -2.35 -1.57
C GLU A 3 -11.13 -1.86 -2.03
N VAL A 4 -10.24 -1.56 -1.09
CA VAL A 4 -8.90 -1.03 -1.36
C VAL A 4 -7.84 -1.98 -0.83
N TRP A 5 -6.83 -2.25 -1.65
CA TRP A 5 -5.70 -3.13 -1.30
C TRP A 5 -4.54 -2.35 -0.72
N PHE A 6 -4.00 -2.86 0.40
CA PHE A 6 -2.81 -2.34 1.09
C PHE A 6 -1.70 -3.39 1.06
N ALA A 7 -0.45 -2.94 1.24
CA ALA A 7 0.71 -3.82 1.35
C ALA A 7 0.81 -4.42 2.77
N GLY A 8 1.39 -5.60 2.87
CA GLY A 8 1.68 -6.25 4.15
C GLY A 8 0.94 -7.57 4.38
N ALA A 9 1.08 -8.11 5.58
CA ALA A 9 0.41 -9.30 6.08
C ALA A 9 -0.85 -8.93 6.89
N HIS A 10 -1.39 -9.89 7.66
CA HIS A 10 -2.67 -9.71 8.37
C HIS A 10 -2.67 -8.51 9.32
N CYS A 11 -1.65 -8.40 10.16
CA CYS A 11 -1.54 -7.36 11.17
C CYS A 11 -0.92 -6.06 10.65
N ASP A 12 -0.30 -6.07 9.47
CA ASP A 12 0.16 -4.84 8.81
C ASP A 12 -1.01 -4.04 8.20
N VAL A 13 -2.20 -4.66 8.12
CA VAL A 13 -3.44 -3.98 7.74
C VAL A 13 -4.38 -3.82 8.93
N GLY A 14 -4.52 -4.88 9.74
CA GLY A 14 -5.41 -4.88 10.91
C GLY A 14 -4.82 -4.25 12.17
N GLY A 15 -3.51 -4.02 12.23
CA GLY A 15 -2.78 -3.55 13.41
C GLY A 15 -2.37 -4.65 14.38
N GLY A 16 -1.52 -4.28 15.35
CA GLY A 16 -1.21 -5.10 16.53
C GLY A 16 0.02 -6.00 16.44
N SER A 17 0.85 -5.88 15.41
CA SER A 17 2.13 -6.63 15.32
C SER A 17 3.33 -5.93 15.93
N VAL A 18 3.23 -4.64 16.17
CA VAL A 18 4.36 -3.79 16.56
C VAL A 18 4.11 -3.23 17.97
N LEU A 19 5.19 -2.98 18.72
CA LEU A 19 5.11 -2.36 20.05
C LEU A 19 4.51 -0.96 19.95
N ASN A 20 3.70 -0.58 20.95
CA ASN A 20 3.02 0.74 21.00
C ASN A 20 3.99 1.93 20.90
N GLU A 21 5.23 1.76 21.37
CA GLU A 21 6.28 2.81 21.33
C GLU A 21 6.86 3.02 19.93
N THR A 22 6.53 2.14 18.97
CA THR A 22 7.08 2.22 17.63
C THR A 22 6.40 3.33 16.84
N LYS A 23 7.21 4.29 16.42
CA LYS A 23 6.74 5.51 15.74
C LYS A 23 6.19 5.24 14.34
N ASN A 24 6.75 4.26 13.62
CA ASN A 24 6.37 3.99 12.25
C ASN A 24 5.98 2.52 12.08
N ASP A 25 4.82 2.29 11.49
CA ASP A 25 4.21 0.97 11.33
C ASP A 25 3.36 0.97 10.05
N LEU A 26 3.46 -0.11 9.27
CA LEU A 26 2.71 -0.31 8.04
C LEU A 26 1.19 -0.24 8.28
N ALA A 27 0.72 -0.68 9.46
CA ALA A 27 -0.69 -0.63 9.84
C ALA A 27 -1.24 0.78 10.09
N ARG A 28 -0.38 1.79 10.26
CA ARG A 28 -0.82 3.19 10.42
C ARG A 28 -1.40 3.75 9.13
N ILE A 29 -0.94 3.29 7.96
CA ILE A 29 -1.47 3.72 6.65
C ILE A 29 -2.96 3.38 6.49
N PRO A 30 -3.38 2.09 6.57
CA PRO A 30 -4.80 1.74 6.44
C PRO A 30 -5.64 2.31 7.58
N LEU A 31 -5.08 2.47 8.80
CA LEU A 31 -5.77 3.15 9.89
C LEU A 31 -6.06 4.62 9.56
N ARG A 32 -5.06 5.37 9.09
CA ARG A 32 -5.23 6.77 8.67
C ARG A 32 -6.22 6.89 7.54
N TRP A 33 -6.15 5.98 6.56
CA TRP A 33 -7.08 5.92 5.44
C TRP A 33 -8.52 5.71 5.92
N MET A 34 -8.76 4.71 6.76
CA MET A 34 -10.09 4.42 7.32
C MET A 34 -10.65 5.61 8.11
N ILE A 35 -9.82 6.31 8.87
CA ILE A 35 -10.26 7.51 9.61
C ILE A 35 -10.68 8.60 8.63
N ARG A 36 -9.87 8.89 7.60
CA ARG A 36 -10.25 9.85 6.54
C ARG A 36 -11.58 9.46 5.90
N GLU A 37 -11.79 8.18 5.58
CA GLU A 37 -13.05 7.67 5.03
C GLU A 37 -14.25 7.88 5.97
N CYS A 38 -14.07 7.79 7.29
CA CYS A 38 -15.14 8.09 8.25
C CYS A 38 -15.62 9.55 8.13
N PHE A 39 -14.69 10.49 7.93
CA PHE A 39 -15.01 11.90 7.72
C PHE A 39 -15.59 12.14 6.31
N VAL A 40 -14.99 11.57 5.26
CA VAL A 40 -15.50 11.70 3.86
C VAL A 40 -16.94 11.21 3.76
N ASN A 41 -17.28 10.10 4.42
CA ASN A 41 -18.60 9.49 4.35
C ASN A 41 -19.56 9.98 5.45
N ASN A 42 -19.17 10.97 6.26
CA ASN A 42 -19.98 11.54 7.35
C ASN A 42 -20.59 10.46 8.28
N THR A 43 -19.78 9.49 8.70
CA THR A 43 -20.27 8.34 9.49
C THR A 43 -20.75 8.73 10.90
N GLY A 44 -20.36 9.91 11.39
CA GLY A 44 -20.69 10.39 12.74
C GLY A 44 -19.82 9.79 13.85
N ILE A 45 -18.80 9.01 13.51
CA ILE A 45 -17.83 8.48 14.47
C ILE A 45 -17.00 9.63 15.04
N LEU A 46 -16.91 9.70 16.36
CA LEU A 46 -16.12 10.69 17.08
C LEU A 46 -14.76 10.10 17.44
N PHE A 47 -13.70 10.89 17.23
CA PHE A 47 -12.32 10.51 17.53
C PHE A 47 -11.73 11.47 18.56
N HIS A 48 -10.89 10.94 19.46
CA HIS A 48 -10.11 11.77 20.38
C HIS A 48 -9.02 12.51 19.59
N SER A 49 -9.06 13.85 19.62
CA SER A 49 -8.12 14.69 18.86
C SER A 49 -6.66 14.49 19.25
N SER A 50 -6.39 14.12 20.51
CA SER A 50 -5.06 13.79 21.00
C SER A 50 -4.50 12.52 20.35
N GLU A 51 -5.32 11.47 20.22
CA GLU A 51 -4.92 10.19 19.64
C GLU A 51 -4.72 10.27 18.13
N LEU A 52 -5.48 11.14 17.45
CA LEU A 52 -5.27 11.41 16.02
C LEU A 52 -3.87 11.96 15.74
N ALA A 53 -3.33 12.79 16.63
CA ALA A 53 -1.99 13.35 16.45
C ALA A 53 -0.90 12.26 16.56
N GLU A 54 -1.08 11.24 17.39
CA GLU A 54 -0.09 10.16 17.57
C GLU A 54 0.09 9.28 16.33
N ILE A 55 -0.98 9.15 15.54
CA ILE A 55 -0.97 8.40 14.27
C ILE A 55 -0.62 9.28 13.07
N GLY A 56 -0.37 10.58 13.27
CA GLY A 56 0.00 11.49 12.18
C GLY A 56 -1.17 12.18 11.48
N LEU A 57 -2.33 12.29 12.14
CA LEU A 57 -3.48 13.02 11.62
C LEU A 57 -3.72 14.30 12.42
N SER A 58 -3.67 15.44 11.73
CA SER A 58 -4.09 16.71 12.33
C SER A 58 -5.63 16.84 12.25
N PRO A 59 -6.33 17.18 13.34
CA PRO A 59 -7.79 17.37 13.33
C PRO A 59 -8.27 18.39 12.28
N CYS A 60 -7.49 19.45 12.07
CA CYS A 60 -7.75 20.50 11.08
C CYS A 60 -7.68 20.00 9.62
N SER A 61 -7.03 18.85 9.37
CA SER A 61 -6.98 18.22 8.05
C SER A 61 -8.19 17.32 7.79
N LEU A 62 -8.94 16.93 8.83
CA LEU A 62 -10.06 16.00 8.73
C LEU A 62 -11.42 16.72 8.69
N TRP A 63 -11.51 17.90 9.29
CA TRP A 63 -12.76 18.67 9.40
C TRP A 63 -12.51 20.17 9.18
N PRO A 64 -13.41 20.93 8.52
CA PRO A 64 -14.76 20.57 8.02
C PRO A 64 -14.79 19.84 6.66
N VAL A 65 -13.69 19.85 5.91
CA VAL A 65 -13.53 19.07 4.67
C VAL A 65 -12.21 18.32 4.77
N VAL A 66 -12.21 17.02 4.47
CA VAL A 66 -11.00 16.20 4.48
C VAL A 66 -10.03 16.71 3.41
N LYS A 67 -8.91 17.25 3.86
CA LYS A 67 -7.79 17.67 3.01
C LYS A 67 -6.81 16.51 2.95
N ILE A 68 -6.81 15.80 1.84
CA ILE A 68 -5.74 14.84 1.54
C ILE A 68 -4.59 15.67 0.98
N PRO A 69 -3.42 15.70 1.65
CA PRO A 69 -2.30 16.45 1.12
C PRO A 69 -1.94 15.89 -0.25
N ILE A 70 -2.05 16.71 -1.29
CA ILE A 70 -1.62 16.31 -2.63
C ILE A 70 -0.08 16.33 -2.57
N PRO A 71 0.62 15.26 -3.00
CA PRO A 71 2.06 15.29 -3.06
C PRO A 71 2.49 16.50 -3.88
N PRO A 72 3.48 17.30 -3.41
CA PRO A 72 3.94 18.44 -4.17
C PRO A 72 4.35 17.94 -5.55
N THR A 73 3.72 18.50 -6.60
CA THR A 73 4.16 18.22 -7.97
C THR A 73 5.65 18.51 -8.02
N PRO A 74 6.52 17.56 -8.43
CA PRO A 74 7.92 17.88 -8.59
C PRO A 74 7.99 19.13 -9.47
N PRO A 75 8.77 20.16 -9.10
CA PRO A 75 8.91 21.33 -9.94
C PRO A 75 9.26 20.84 -11.35
N PRO A 76 8.70 21.46 -12.42
CA PRO A 76 9.09 21.09 -13.78
C PRO A 76 10.61 21.11 -13.80
N ALA A 77 11.23 20.01 -14.25
CA ALA A 77 12.67 19.89 -14.27
C ALA A 77 13.24 21.08 -15.03
N VAL A 78 13.64 22.12 -14.30
CA VAL A 78 14.42 23.22 -14.84
C VAL A 78 15.74 22.55 -15.14
N GLN A 79 15.97 22.27 -16.41
CA GLN A 79 17.27 21.88 -16.92
C GLN A 79 18.21 23.06 -16.67
N VAL A 80 18.74 23.15 -15.45
CA VAL A 80 19.89 24.00 -15.19
C VAL A 80 21.04 23.31 -15.93
N LYS A 81 21.33 23.80 -17.14
CA LYS A 81 22.60 23.53 -17.81
C LYS A 81 23.70 24.06 -16.88
N HIS A 82 24.20 23.20 -16.01
CA HIS A 82 25.53 23.39 -15.45
C HIS A 82 26.51 23.02 -16.56
N GLU A 83 27.02 24.04 -17.24
CA GLU A 83 28.18 23.93 -18.12
C GLU A 83 29.38 23.69 -17.19
N LEU A 84 29.69 22.41 -16.95
CA LEU A 84 30.86 21.99 -16.18
C LEU A 84 32.00 21.78 -17.18
N GLU A 85 33.00 22.67 -17.11
CA GLU A 85 34.33 22.47 -17.70
C GLU A 85 34.95 21.17 -17.14
N PRO A 86 35.55 20.32 -17.99
CA PRO A 86 36.05 19.02 -17.56
C PRO A 86 37.35 19.20 -16.78
N THR A 87 37.36 18.77 -15.51
CA THR A 87 38.63 18.47 -14.83
C THR A 87 38.76 16.96 -14.73
N ASP A 88 39.83 16.45 -15.31
CA ASP A 88 40.17 15.05 -15.43
C ASP A 88 40.15 14.31 -14.09
N GLY A 89 39.55 13.11 -14.10
CA GLY A 89 39.95 12.03 -13.21
C GLY A 89 38.91 11.56 -12.20
N THR A 90 37.89 10.81 -12.65
CA THR A 90 37.54 9.52 -11.99
C THR A 90 36.70 8.68 -12.95
N LEU A 91 37.30 7.61 -13.50
CA LEU A 91 36.59 6.56 -14.21
C LEU A 91 35.75 5.76 -13.21
N VAL A 92 34.43 5.92 -13.26
CA VAL A 92 33.50 4.92 -12.77
C VAL A 92 32.46 4.71 -13.86
N ASP A 93 32.71 3.72 -14.72
CA ASP A 93 31.74 3.23 -15.70
C ASP A 93 30.49 2.74 -14.95
N SER A 94 29.50 3.62 -14.84
CA SER A 94 28.13 3.21 -14.53
C SER A 94 27.44 2.95 -15.87
N PRO A 95 26.99 1.71 -16.16
CA PRO A 95 26.30 1.45 -17.41
C PRO A 95 25.01 2.29 -17.48
N PRO A 96 24.65 2.81 -18.66
CA PRO A 96 23.43 3.57 -18.84
C PRO A 96 22.24 2.67 -18.50
N ALA A 97 21.32 3.20 -17.71
CA ALA A 97 20.07 2.56 -17.35
C ALA A 97 19.37 2.07 -18.62
N THR A 98 19.49 0.77 -18.87
CA THR A 98 18.78 0.13 -19.97
C THR A 98 17.32 0.00 -19.51
N PRO A 99 16.33 0.51 -20.25
CA PRO A 99 14.94 0.35 -19.87
C PRO A 99 14.60 -1.14 -19.95
N LEU A 100 14.35 -1.77 -18.80
CA LEU A 100 13.81 -3.12 -18.74
C LEU A 100 12.44 -3.13 -19.44
N PRO A 101 12.24 -3.96 -20.49
CA PRO A 101 10.95 -4.08 -21.13
C PRO A 101 10.07 -4.97 -20.26
N GLY A 102 8.98 -4.47 -19.67
CA GLY A 102 7.94 -5.39 -19.20
C GLY A 102 6.97 -4.97 -18.08
N ASN A 103 7.16 -3.88 -17.35
CA ASN A 103 6.25 -3.58 -16.23
C ASN A 103 5.41 -2.31 -16.47
N PRO A 104 4.25 -2.40 -17.16
CA PRO A 104 3.32 -1.27 -17.34
C PRO A 104 2.62 -0.83 -16.04
N LEU A 105 3.00 -1.38 -14.88
CA LEU A 105 2.38 -1.11 -13.58
C LEU A 105 3.09 -0.01 -12.78
N LEU A 106 4.31 0.35 -13.14
CA LEU A 106 5.10 1.36 -12.41
C LEU A 106 5.18 2.67 -13.22
N PRO A 107 4.77 3.82 -12.65
CA PRO A 107 5.07 5.12 -13.24
C PRO A 107 6.58 5.33 -13.34
N LEU A 108 7.04 5.94 -14.43
CA LEU A 108 8.45 6.25 -14.68
C LEU A 108 8.99 7.39 -13.79
N THR A 109 8.12 8.09 -13.06
CA THR A 109 8.46 9.21 -12.18
C THR A 109 8.49 8.79 -10.70
N PRO A 110 9.42 9.33 -9.88
CA PRO A 110 9.44 9.13 -8.44
C PRO A 110 8.13 9.58 -7.80
N LEU A 111 7.44 8.65 -7.15
CA LEU A 111 6.19 8.91 -6.46
C LEU A 111 6.46 9.54 -5.10
N THR A 112 5.75 10.61 -4.82
CA THR A 112 5.63 11.17 -3.47
C THR A 112 4.25 10.83 -2.93
N LEU A 113 4.19 10.36 -1.69
CA LEU A 113 2.91 10.11 -1.01
C LEU A 113 2.35 11.40 -0.42
N ALA A 114 1.05 11.36 -0.11
CA ALA A 114 0.32 12.47 0.47
C ALA A 114 0.94 12.98 1.78
N SER A 115 1.26 12.08 2.72
CA SER A 115 1.92 12.43 3.99
C SER A 115 3.36 11.90 4.03
N LEU A 116 4.26 12.67 4.63
CA LEU A 116 5.62 12.21 4.97
C LEU A 116 5.57 11.00 5.91
N GLU A 117 4.57 10.92 6.79
CA GLU A 117 4.40 9.77 7.68
C GLU A 117 3.93 8.54 6.91
N ASP A 118 3.07 8.70 5.89
CA ASP A 118 2.68 7.62 4.99
C ASP A 118 3.92 7.08 4.22
N ALA A 119 4.84 7.96 3.82
CA ALA A 119 6.12 7.56 3.18
C ALA A 119 7.03 6.78 4.13
N ASN A 120 7.19 7.23 5.37
CA ASN A 120 7.99 6.54 6.39
C ASN A 120 7.38 5.19 6.79
N ASP A 121 6.06 5.11 6.92
CA ASP A 121 5.36 3.88 7.26
C ASP A 121 5.40 2.88 6.09
N ALA A 122 5.37 3.36 4.84
CA ALA A 122 5.35 2.50 3.66
C ALA A 122 6.65 1.72 3.44
N VAL A 123 7.77 2.16 4.01
CA VAL A 123 9.07 1.48 3.92
C VAL A 123 9.35 0.53 5.09
N MET A 124 8.49 0.47 6.10
CA MET A 124 8.67 -0.39 7.27
C MET A 124 8.62 -1.89 6.91
N PRO A 125 9.25 -2.79 7.68
CA PRO A 125 9.20 -4.23 7.41
C PRO A 125 7.77 -4.80 7.50
N ILE A 126 7.53 -5.91 6.81
CA ILE A 126 6.25 -6.65 6.84
C ILE A 126 6.28 -7.63 8.02
N TYR A 127 5.29 -7.60 8.90
CA TYR A 127 5.18 -8.47 10.06
C TYR A 127 4.30 -9.68 9.78
N ASP A 128 4.89 -10.72 9.16
CA ASP A 128 4.19 -11.98 8.89
C ASP A 128 4.11 -12.86 10.14
N GLN A 129 2.92 -12.92 10.75
CA GLN A 129 2.65 -13.71 11.95
C GLN A 129 2.95 -15.21 11.78
N LEU A 130 2.88 -15.76 10.57
CA LEU A 130 3.26 -17.17 10.32
C LEU A 130 4.76 -17.41 10.49
N THR A 131 5.57 -16.37 10.29
CA THR A 131 7.03 -16.44 10.48
C THR A 131 7.43 -16.20 11.94
N ILE A 132 6.73 -15.30 12.62
CA ILE A 132 6.98 -14.92 14.02
C ILE A 132 6.50 -16.04 14.96
N ALA A 133 5.23 -16.44 14.83
CA ALA A 133 4.59 -17.43 15.68
C ALA A 133 4.24 -18.68 14.86
N LYS A 134 5.19 -19.62 14.79
CA LYS A 134 5.10 -20.84 13.97
C LYS A 134 3.89 -21.72 14.28
N TRP A 135 3.30 -21.62 15.47
CA TRP A 135 2.09 -22.36 15.84
C TRP A 135 0.86 -21.99 14.98
N TRP A 136 0.84 -20.80 14.38
CA TRP A 136 -0.23 -20.41 13.44
C TRP A 136 -0.28 -21.29 12.18
N TRP A 137 0.80 -22.02 11.85
CA TRP A 137 0.78 -23.01 10.76
C TRP A 137 -0.23 -24.14 10.99
N ILE A 138 -0.64 -24.40 12.23
CA ILE A 138 -1.72 -25.36 12.51
C ILE A 138 -3.03 -24.91 11.86
N LEU A 139 -3.33 -23.60 11.90
CA LEU A 139 -4.52 -23.05 11.23
C LEU A 139 -4.39 -23.08 9.70
N GLU A 140 -3.18 -22.89 9.18
CA GLU A 140 -2.90 -22.97 7.74
C GLU A 140 -3.05 -24.38 7.17
N ALA A 141 -2.78 -25.41 7.98
CA ALA A 141 -2.95 -26.81 7.63
C ALA A 141 -4.40 -27.31 7.79
N MET A 142 -5.24 -26.58 8.53
CA MET A 142 -6.63 -26.98 8.75
C MET A 142 -7.46 -26.73 7.48
N PRO A 143 -8.19 -27.73 6.96
CA PRO A 143 -9.06 -27.53 5.81
C PRO A 143 -10.27 -26.69 6.23
N LEU A 144 -10.38 -25.48 5.70
CA LEU A 144 -11.48 -24.57 5.97
C LEU A 144 -12.48 -24.59 4.82
N ARG A 145 -13.77 -24.49 5.18
CA ARG A 145 -14.87 -24.42 4.20
C ARG A 145 -14.96 -23.01 3.63
N GLN A 146 -14.48 -22.83 2.41
CA GLN A 146 -14.55 -21.58 1.66
C GLN A 146 -15.92 -21.44 0.99
N ARG A 147 -16.46 -20.22 0.99
CA ARG A 147 -17.71 -19.86 0.30
C ARG A 147 -17.47 -18.62 -0.55
N TYR A 148 -17.82 -18.70 -1.82
CA TYR A 148 -17.73 -17.58 -2.74
C TYR A 148 -19.05 -17.41 -3.48
N GLN A 149 -19.54 -16.17 -3.48
CA GLN A 149 -20.71 -15.79 -4.25
C GLN A 149 -20.28 -15.35 -5.65
N ARG A 150 -20.80 -16.04 -6.66
CA ARG A 150 -20.60 -15.69 -8.06
C ARG A 150 -21.50 -14.52 -8.45
N HIS A 151 -21.21 -13.91 -9.59
CA HIS A 151 -21.99 -12.79 -10.13
C HIS A 151 -23.43 -13.17 -10.50
N ASP A 152 -23.70 -14.45 -10.78
CA ASP A 152 -25.04 -15.00 -11.00
C ASP A 152 -25.83 -15.21 -9.69
N LYS A 153 -25.29 -14.73 -8.55
CA LYS A 153 -25.80 -14.91 -7.18
C LYS A 153 -25.78 -16.35 -6.66
N THR A 154 -25.20 -17.28 -7.42
CA THR A 154 -25.00 -18.66 -6.96
C THR A 154 -23.81 -18.73 -6.01
N TRP A 155 -23.90 -19.64 -5.03
CA TRP A 155 -22.84 -19.87 -4.06
C TRP A 155 -22.05 -21.11 -4.43
N ARG A 156 -20.73 -20.99 -4.51
CA ARG A 156 -19.83 -22.14 -4.59
C ARG A 156 -19.22 -22.36 -3.20
N THR A 157 -19.24 -23.61 -2.74
CA THR A 157 -18.62 -24.01 -1.47
C THR A 157 -17.60 -25.12 -1.76
N TRP A 158 -16.41 -25.01 -1.19
CA TRP A 158 -15.37 -26.04 -1.28
C TRP A 158 -14.51 -26.03 -0.02
N PHE A 159 -13.75 -27.10 0.20
CA PHE A 159 -12.74 -27.15 1.25
C PHE A 159 -11.37 -26.86 0.64
N GLU A 160 -10.60 -25.98 1.28
CA GLU A 160 -9.24 -25.64 0.87
C GLU A 160 -8.39 -25.42 2.12
N MET A 161 -7.13 -25.84 2.05
CA MET A 161 -6.11 -25.50 3.05
C MET A 161 -5.43 -24.20 2.61
N ASN A 162 -5.26 -23.25 3.54
CA ASN A 162 -4.75 -21.92 3.21
C ASN A 162 -3.25 -21.96 2.86
N MET A 163 -2.44 -22.78 3.55
CA MET A 163 -1.00 -22.98 3.27
C MET A 163 -0.18 -21.70 3.02
N GLY A 164 -0.49 -20.60 3.69
CA GLY A 164 0.18 -19.31 3.51
C GLY A 164 -0.05 -18.68 2.12
N ARG A 165 -1.06 -19.15 1.37
CA ARG A 165 -1.40 -18.60 0.05
C ARG A 165 -1.91 -17.18 0.18
N SER A 166 -1.56 -16.35 -0.81
CA SER A 166 -2.13 -15.01 -0.91
C SER A 166 -3.63 -15.05 -1.20
N ARG A 167 -4.34 -13.99 -0.79
CA ARG A 167 -5.77 -13.86 -1.09
C ARG A 167 -5.96 -13.64 -2.59
N LYS A 168 -6.89 -14.38 -3.17
CA LYS A 168 -7.30 -14.19 -4.57
C LYS A 168 -8.27 -13.02 -4.66
N ILE A 169 -7.96 -12.07 -5.54
CA ILE A 169 -8.84 -10.96 -5.85
C ILE A 169 -9.85 -11.45 -6.89
N HIS A 170 -11.12 -11.50 -6.51
CA HIS A 170 -12.16 -12.00 -7.39
C HIS A 170 -12.67 -10.89 -8.30
N GLY A 171 -13.00 -11.21 -9.55
CA GLY A 171 -13.67 -10.25 -10.45
C GLY A 171 -12.76 -9.20 -11.10
N GLN A 172 -11.43 -9.30 -10.97
CA GLN A 172 -10.47 -8.34 -11.55
C GLN A 172 -10.64 -8.13 -13.07
N LYS A 173 -11.08 -9.16 -13.81
CA LYS A 173 -11.33 -9.04 -15.26
C LYS A 173 -12.52 -8.13 -15.60
N ARG A 174 -13.42 -7.90 -14.65
CA ARG A 174 -14.70 -7.22 -14.87
C ARG A 174 -14.82 -5.91 -14.10
N PHE A 175 -14.16 -5.80 -12.96
CA PHE A 175 -14.17 -4.63 -12.09
C PHE A 175 -12.76 -4.12 -11.85
N PRO A 176 -12.57 -2.79 -11.73
CA PRO A 176 -11.27 -2.23 -11.39
C PRO A 176 -10.85 -2.69 -9.98
N THR A 177 -9.58 -3.01 -9.82
CA THR A 177 -8.98 -3.28 -8.52
C THR A 177 -8.42 -1.97 -7.97
N TYR A 178 -8.92 -1.50 -6.84
CA TYR A 178 -8.36 -0.31 -6.18
C TYR A 178 -7.20 -0.71 -5.28
N VAL A 179 -6.06 -0.07 -5.45
CA VAL A 179 -4.85 -0.32 -4.67
C VAL A 179 -4.38 1.00 -4.10
N HIS A 180 -4.03 1.02 -2.82
CA HIS A 180 -3.55 2.23 -2.17
C HIS A 180 -2.18 2.65 -2.74
N ARG A 181 -1.92 3.96 -2.90
CA ARG A 181 -0.67 4.48 -3.48
C ARG A 181 0.57 4.06 -2.70
N SER A 182 0.45 3.80 -1.40
CA SER A 182 1.56 3.29 -0.58
C SER A 182 2.14 1.97 -1.10
N VAL A 183 1.33 1.13 -1.74
CA VAL A 183 1.80 -0.12 -2.36
C VAL A 183 2.74 0.21 -3.50
N LEU A 184 2.34 1.14 -4.37
CA LEU A 184 3.13 1.58 -5.52
C LEU A 184 4.44 2.24 -5.07
N TYR A 185 4.39 3.09 -4.05
CA TYR A 185 5.56 3.70 -3.43
C TYR A 185 6.55 2.63 -2.92
N ARG A 186 6.04 1.60 -2.24
CA ARG A 186 6.86 0.48 -1.76
C ARG A 186 7.46 -0.35 -2.91
N MET A 187 6.72 -0.54 -4.01
CA MET A 187 7.24 -1.22 -5.21
C MET A 187 8.42 -0.45 -5.83
N GLN A 188 8.38 0.88 -5.78
CA GLN A 188 9.44 1.74 -6.31
C GLN A 188 10.67 1.79 -5.39
N GLU A 189 10.49 2.03 -4.09
CA GLU A 189 11.61 2.24 -3.15
C GLU A 189 12.30 0.92 -2.75
N LEU A 190 11.53 -0.14 -2.53
CA LEU A 190 12.04 -1.42 -2.01
C LEU A 190 12.05 -2.54 -3.04
N GLY A 191 11.59 -2.30 -4.28
CA GLY A 191 11.38 -3.36 -5.26
C GLY A 191 10.35 -4.39 -4.81
N TYR A 192 9.40 -3.99 -3.95
CA TYR A 192 8.39 -4.90 -3.41
C TYR A 192 7.51 -5.48 -4.52
N VAL A 193 7.21 -6.78 -4.42
CA VAL A 193 6.26 -7.46 -5.32
C VAL A 193 5.05 -7.92 -4.50
N PRO A 194 3.84 -7.39 -4.78
CA PRO A 194 2.62 -7.85 -4.12
C PRO A 194 2.42 -9.36 -4.30
N ARG A 195 2.15 -10.08 -3.20
CA ARG A 195 1.85 -11.52 -3.27
C ARG A 195 0.48 -11.81 -3.89
N ALA A 196 -0.46 -10.87 -3.82
CA ALA A 196 -1.73 -10.96 -4.53
C ALA A 196 -1.50 -10.64 -6.00
N GLU A 197 -2.05 -11.47 -6.89
CA GLU A 197 -1.93 -11.26 -8.33
C GLU A 197 -2.72 -10.01 -8.74
N LEU A 198 -2.02 -9.00 -9.27
CA LEU A 198 -2.62 -7.81 -9.86
C LEU A 198 -2.59 -7.97 -11.37
N LEU A 199 -3.76 -8.04 -12.01
CA LEU A 199 -3.84 -8.08 -13.46
C LEU A 199 -3.36 -6.75 -14.06
N ALA A 200 -2.53 -6.83 -15.11
CA ALA A 200 -2.16 -5.66 -15.89
C ALA A 200 -3.32 -5.15 -16.78
N ASN A 201 -4.25 -6.05 -17.13
CA ASN A 201 -5.41 -5.76 -17.97
C ASN A 201 -6.69 -6.36 -17.34
N PRO A 202 -7.63 -5.56 -16.83
CA PRO A 202 -7.56 -4.10 -16.64
C PRO A 202 -6.53 -3.71 -15.57
N SER A 203 -5.86 -2.57 -15.75
CA SER A 203 -4.86 -2.07 -14.79
C SER A 203 -5.50 -1.67 -13.45
N PRO A 204 -4.79 -1.82 -12.32
CA PRO A 204 -5.28 -1.35 -11.03
C PRO A 204 -5.44 0.17 -11.00
N ILE A 205 -6.41 0.66 -10.22
CA ILE A 205 -6.63 2.08 -9.95
C ILE A 205 -5.94 2.43 -8.63
N TRP A 206 -5.06 3.43 -8.66
CA TRP A 206 -4.29 3.85 -7.49
C TRP A 206 -4.99 4.95 -6.70
N VAL A 207 -5.31 4.69 -5.43
CA VAL A 207 -6.09 5.60 -4.54
C VAL A 207 -5.29 6.04 -3.32
N ASP A 208 -5.59 7.22 -2.79
CA ASP A 208 -5.06 7.78 -1.53
C ASP A 208 -6.11 7.74 -0.40
#